data_AF-A0A418NN97-F1
#
_entry.id   AF-A0A418NN97-F1
#
_cell.length_a   1.000
_cell.length_b   1.000
_cell.length_c   1.000
_cell.angle_alpha   90.00
_cell.angle_beta   90.00
_cell.angle_gamma   90.00
#
_symmetry.space_group_name_H-M   'P 1'
#
loop_
_entity.id
_entity.type
_entity.pdbx_description
1 polymer ?
#
loop_
_entity_poly.entity_id
_entity_poly.type
_entity_poly.pdbx_seq_one_letter_code
_entity_poly.pdbx_strand_id
1 'polypeptide(L)'
;MLPDHPPRIEDYPYELLSELKECANEHGYRIGPDQAKGWLFFRSASAPGEIGLAATASGMSGPLYFSVFHPGAARELVAPETAEKARGSTKAFTLDSPAALRKAVSDVYRLSISLPTLPLESYLRDIAGLGDTEAERAQKVRIGQDRFRDAQLSYWNSCCPLTGITEPELLRASHIIPWAKCESDAERLDVHNGFLLSSLWDAAFDSGLVTFSDEGLALASPALSASAREALGLDREHLLTLHDDHRARLAWHRGNLFQSS
;
A
#
# COMPACT_ATOMS: atom_id res chain seq x y z
N MET A 1 4.13 -32.65 13.58
CA MET A 1 5.43 -31.96 13.73
C MET A 1 5.18 -30.50 13.39
N LEU A 2 5.64 -29.58 14.23
CA LEU A 2 5.80 -28.19 13.78
C LEU A 2 6.90 -28.18 12.70
N PRO A 3 6.82 -27.33 11.66
CA PRO A 3 7.94 -27.14 10.76
C PRO A 3 9.16 -26.69 11.56
N ASP A 4 10.28 -27.39 11.39
CA ASP A 4 11.49 -27.13 12.15
C ASP A 4 12.14 -25.84 11.64
N HIS A 5 11.85 -24.73 12.31
CA HIS A 5 12.36 -23.42 11.92
C HIS A 5 13.82 -23.29 12.39
N PRO A 6 14.80 -23.11 11.48
CA PRO A 6 16.20 -22.98 11.88
C PRO A 6 16.39 -21.82 12.87
N PRO A 7 17.15 -22.02 13.95
CA PRO A 7 17.24 -21.05 15.03
C PRO A 7 17.87 -19.73 14.55
N ARG A 8 17.32 -18.61 15.03
CA ARG A 8 17.94 -17.29 14.94
C ARG A 8 19.30 -17.29 15.65
N ILE A 9 20.23 -16.49 15.14
CA ILE A 9 21.44 -16.15 15.92
C ILE A 9 21.09 -15.12 16.99
N GLU A 10 21.64 -15.27 18.20
CA GLU A 10 21.44 -14.29 19.27
C GLU A 10 22.44 -13.13 19.17
N ASP A 11 23.69 -13.44 18.83
CA ASP A 11 24.78 -12.50 18.58
C ASP A 11 25.12 -12.43 17.08
N TYR A 12 25.12 -11.21 16.51
CA TYR A 12 25.32 -10.99 15.09
C TYR A 12 26.79 -10.65 14.78
N PRO A 13 27.47 -11.39 13.87
CA PRO A 13 28.72 -10.94 13.27
C PRO A 13 28.57 -9.55 12.65
N TYR A 14 29.64 -8.74 12.71
CA TYR A 14 29.61 -7.33 12.28
C TYR A 14 29.11 -7.14 10.84
N GLU A 15 29.58 -7.98 9.91
CA GLU A 15 29.21 -7.94 8.49
C GLU A 15 27.71 -8.18 8.29
N LEU A 16 27.20 -9.28 8.83
CA LEU A 16 25.77 -9.64 8.78
C LEU A 16 24.88 -8.58 9.47
N LEU A 17 25.35 -7.98 10.57
CA LEU A 17 24.67 -6.86 11.22
C LEU A 17 24.63 -5.61 10.32
N SER A 18 25.69 -5.34 9.54
CA SER A 18 25.71 -4.22 8.58
C SER A 18 24.72 -4.45 7.45
N GLU A 19 24.73 -5.64 6.83
CA GLU A 19 23.84 -5.97 5.71
C GLU A 19 22.35 -5.90 6.11
N LEU A 20 22.00 -6.36 7.31
CA LEU A 20 20.63 -6.25 7.84
C LEU A 20 20.24 -4.80 8.15
N LYS A 21 21.17 -3.98 8.66
CA LYS A 21 20.95 -2.53 8.85
C LYS A 21 20.74 -1.83 7.52
N GLU A 22 21.51 -2.15 6.49
CA GLU A 22 21.36 -1.59 5.15
C GLU A 22 19.97 -1.89 4.57
N CYS A 23 19.53 -3.15 4.65
CA CYS A 23 18.18 -3.55 4.20
C CYS A 23 17.04 -2.77 4.89
N ALA A 24 17.21 -2.37 6.16
CA ALA A 24 16.25 -1.51 6.87
C ALA A 24 16.38 -0.02 6.48
N ASN A 25 17.63 0.48 6.41
CA ASN A 25 17.95 1.89 6.23
C ASN A 25 17.62 2.43 4.82
N GLU A 26 17.81 1.60 3.79
CA GLU A 26 17.50 1.92 2.38
C GLU A 26 16.04 2.35 2.23
N HIS A 27 15.14 1.71 2.99
CA HIS A 27 13.69 1.88 2.92
C HIS A 27 13.10 2.60 4.15
N GLY A 28 13.86 3.49 4.78
CA GLY A 28 13.34 4.49 5.72
C GLY A 28 13.27 4.08 7.21
N TYR A 29 13.60 2.84 7.56
CA TYR A 29 13.68 2.37 8.95
C TYR A 29 15.07 2.62 9.56
N ARG A 30 15.38 3.90 9.78
CA ARG A 30 16.73 4.41 10.13
C ARG A 30 17.01 4.62 11.62
N ILE A 31 16.08 4.25 12.50
CA ILE A 31 16.22 4.42 13.96
C ILE A 31 16.44 3.04 14.59
N GLY A 32 17.56 2.86 15.29
CA GLY A 32 17.98 1.59 15.90
C GLY A 32 19.25 1.02 15.23
N PRO A 33 19.45 -0.31 15.25
CA PRO A 33 18.59 -1.32 15.85
C PRO A 33 18.76 -1.43 17.37
N ASP A 34 17.65 -1.61 18.07
CA ASP A 34 17.67 -2.25 19.40
C ASP A 34 17.73 -3.77 19.22
N GLN A 35 18.32 -4.52 20.16
CA GLN A 35 18.49 -5.98 20.01
C GLN A 35 17.94 -6.75 21.22
N ALA A 36 17.12 -7.77 20.97
CA ALA A 36 16.64 -8.70 22.02
C ALA A 36 16.29 -10.08 21.46
N LYS A 37 16.80 -11.15 22.09
CA LYS A 37 16.49 -12.56 21.76
C LYS A 37 16.67 -12.90 20.26
N GLY A 38 17.78 -12.44 19.69
CA GLY A 38 18.12 -12.63 18.27
C GLY A 38 17.32 -11.78 17.27
N TRP A 39 16.47 -10.85 17.73
CA TRP A 39 15.80 -9.87 16.87
C TRP A 39 16.48 -8.50 16.92
N LEU A 40 16.52 -7.83 15.77
CA LEU A 40 16.99 -6.46 15.56
C LEU A 40 15.77 -5.57 15.23
N PHE A 41 15.48 -4.57 16.06
CA PHE A 41 14.28 -3.75 15.98
C PHE A 41 14.58 -2.37 15.40
N PHE A 42 13.89 -2.02 14.32
CA PHE A 42 14.08 -0.75 13.60
C PHE A 42 12.79 0.04 13.53
N ARG A 43 12.91 1.36 13.68
CA ARG A 43 11.81 2.33 13.63
C ARG A 43 12.07 3.39 12.55
N SER A 44 11.02 4.09 12.13
CA SER A 44 11.11 5.20 11.20
C SER A 44 10.64 6.51 11.85
N ALA A 45 11.12 7.64 11.34
CA ALA A 45 10.59 8.96 11.71
C ALA A 45 9.36 9.37 10.88
N SER A 46 9.15 8.70 9.74
CA SER A 46 8.10 9.02 8.75
C SER A 46 7.06 7.91 8.57
N ALA A 47 7.42 6.65 8.82
CA ALA A 47 6.48 5.53 8.85
C ALA A 47 6.09 5.13 10.28
N PRO A 48 4.79 4.97 10.59
CA PRO A 48 4.34 4.47 11.89
C PRO A 48 4.67 2.99 12.06
N GLY A 49 4.93 2.60 13.31
CA GLY A 49 5.23 1.22 13.68
C GLY A 49 6.72 0.86 13.65
N GLU A 50 6.99 -0.35 14.14
CA GLU A 50 8.31 -0.95 14.23
C GLU A 50 8.39 -2.16 13.28
N ILE A 51 9.61 -2.51 12.86
CA ILE A 51 9.92 -3.79 12.23
C ILE A 51 10.98 -4.53 13.04
N GLY A 52 10.90 -5.86 13.06
CA GLY A 52 11.94 -6.73 13.60
C GLY A 52 12.58 -7.56 12.50
N LEU A 53 13.90 -7.49 12.35
CA LEU A 53 14.67 -8.36 11.45
C LEU A 53 15.38 -9.45 12.27
N ALA A 54 15.53 -10.64 11.71
CA ALA A 54 16.46 -11.62 12.23
C ALA A 54 17.04 -12.52 11.13
N ALA A 55 18.24 -13.04 11.37
CA ALA A 55 18.88 -14.05 10.52
C ALA A 55 19.13 -15.35 11.29
N THR A 56 19.30 -16.42 10.54
CA THR A 56 19.72 -17.74 11.04
C THR A 56 21.24 -17.90 10.88
N ALA A 57 21.79 -19.04 11.29
CA ALA A 57 23.22 -19.35 11.13
C ALA A 57 23.71 -19.30 9.66
N SER A 58 22.79 -19.40 8.68
CA SER A 58 23.05 -19.21 7.25
C SER A 58 23.32 -17.76 6.83
N GLY A 59 23.13 -16.78 7.73
CA GLY A 59 23.29 -15.36 7.43
C GLY A 59 22.35 -14.86 6.34
N MET A 60 22.86 -14.02 5.45
CA MET A 60 22.08 -13.40 4.36
C MET A 60 21.63 -14.39 3.26
N SER A 61 22.17 -15.61 3.23
CA SER A 61 21.68 -16.71 2.37
C SER A 61 20.33 -17.27 2.83
N GLY A 62 19.90 -16.93 4.05
CA GLY A 62 18.57 -17.24 4.57
C GLY A 62 18.38 -18.66 5.14
N PRO A 63 17.22 -18.93 5.75
CA PRO A 63 16.07 -18.04 5.83
C PRO A 63 16.32 -16.83 6.75
N LEU A 64 15.72 -15.71 6.36
CA LEU A 64 15.64 -14.46 7.11
C LEU A 64 14.22 -14.32 7.67
N TYR A 65 14.06 -13.78 8.87
CA TYR A 65 12.77 -13.54 9.50
C TYR A 65 12.45 -12.05 9.58
N PHE A 66 11.22 -11.70 9.24
CA PHE A 66 10.74 -10.32 9.19
C PHE A 66 9.44 -10.18 9.99
N SER A 67 9.48 -9.50 11.12
CA SER A 67 8.33 -9.20 11.98
C SER A 67 7.79 -7.81 11.71
N VAL A 68 6.46 -7.71 11.54
CA VAL A 68 5.77 -6.44 11.25
C VAL A 68 4.82 -6.11 12.39
N PHE A 69 4.98 -4.92 12.99
CA PHE A 69 4.15 -4.46 14.10
C PHE A 69 2.95 -3.62 13.67
N HIS A 70 3.03 -2.93 12.51
CA HIS A 70 1.91 -2.16 11.98
C HIS A 70 0.80 -3.11 11.46
N PRO A 71 -0.42 -3.12 12.03
CA PRO A 71 -1.39 -4.19 11.75
C PRO A 71 -1.88 -4.25 10.30
N GLY A 72 -2.14 -3.09 9.67
CA GLY A 72 -2.60 -3.03 8.27
C GLY A 72 -1.52 -3.52 7.29
N ALA A 73 -0.32 -2.94 7.34
CA ALA A 73 0.83 -3.44 6.58
C ALA A 73 1.13 -4.94 6.82
N ALA A 74 0.95 -5.45 8.05
CA ALA A 74 1.08 -6.88 8.33
C ALA A 74 -0.02 -7.73 7.68
N ARG A 75 -1.24 -7.21 7.51
CA ARG A 75 -2.36 -7.87 6.81
C ARG A 75 -2.14 -7.93 5.31
N GLU A 76 -1.60 -6.86 4.72
CA GLU A 76 -1.52 -6.67 3.26
C GLU A 76 -0.16 -7.02 2.65
N LEU A 77 0.87 -7.30 3.46
CA LEU A 77 2.15 -7.79 2.96
C LEU A 77 2.03 -9.19 2.35
N VAL A 78 2.36 -9.30 1.06
CA VAL A 78 2.41 -10.58 0.33
C VAL A 78 3.80 -11.21 0.51
N ALA A 79 3.94 -12.06 1.53
CA ALA A 79 5.12 -12.89 1.78
C ALA A 79 4.74 -14.18 2.54
N PRO A 80 5.59 -15.24 2.56
CA PRO A 80 5.32 -16.45 3.33
C PRO A 80 5.27 -16.18 4.84
N GLU A 81 4.12 -16.35 5.47
CA GLU A 81 3.94 -16.15 6.92
C GLU A 81 4.67 -17.24 7.74
N THR A 82 5.13 -16.89 8.95
CA THR A 82 5.82 -17.82 9.87
C THR A 82 5.37 -17.64 11.32
N ALA A 83 5.46 -18.73 12.09
CA ALA A 83 5.21 -18.72 13.53
C ALA A 83 6.34 -18.02 14.31
N GLU A 84 7.56 -17.99 13.75
CA GLU A 84 8.73 -17.35 14.35
C GLU A 84 8.65 -15.82 14.29
N LYS A 85 7.92 -15.23 15.24
CA LYS A 85 7.69 -13.79 15.32
C LYS A 85 8.28 -13.14 16.58
N ALA A 86 8.67 -11.87 16.43
CA ALA A 86 9.11 -11.04 17.54
C ALA A 86 7.96 -10.85 18.54
N ARG A 87 8.29 -10.75 19.83
CA ARG A 87 7.27 -10.58 20.88
C ARG A 87 6.54 -9.24 20.68
N GLY A 88 5.23 -9.31 20.47
CA GLY A 88 4.37 -8.15 20.29
C GLY A 88 4.14 -7.74 18.82
N SER A 89 4.80 -8.38 17.85
CA SER A 89 4.49 -8.11 16.44
C SER A 89 3.14 -8.71 16.04
N THR A 90 2.49 -8.10 15.05
CA THR A 90 1.20 -8.59 14.53
C THR A 90 1.42 -9.91 13.79
N LYS A 91 2.30 -9.91 12.79
CA LYS A 91 2.72 -11.09 12.03
C LYS A 91 4.24 -11.13 11.85
N ALA A 92 4.75 -12.28 11.40
CA ALA A 92 6.09 -12.39 10.84
C ALA A 92 6.09 -13.24 9.58
N PHE A 93 7.16 -13.08 8.81
CA PHE A 93 7.35 -13.68 7.49
C PHE A 93 8.73 -14.32 7.38
N THR A 94 8.85 -15.40 6.61
CA THR A 94 10.14 -16.00 6.22
C THR A 94 10.50 -15.53 4.82
N LEU A 95 11.75 -15.10 4.64
CA LEU A 95 12.25 -14.53 3.39
C LEU A 95 13.58 -15.22 3.01
N ASP A 96 13.63 -15.77 1.80
CA ASP A 96 14.73 -16.67 1.38
C ASP A 96 15.89 -15.93 0.70
N SER A 97 15.90 -14.60 0.67
CA SER A 97 16.99 -13.81 0.09
C SER A 97 17.04 -12.36 0.58
N PRO A 98 18.18 -11.67 0.43
CA PRO A 98 18.29 -10.23 0.75
C PRO A 98 17.42 -9.36 -0.15
N ALA A 99 17.14 -9.79 -1.39
CA ALA A 99 16.25 -9.08 -2.31
C ALA A 99 14.79 -9.17 -1.84
N ALA A 100 14.36 -10.34 -1.38
CA ALA A 100 13.04 -10.52 -0.76
C ALA A 100 12.91 -9.69 0.53
N LEU A 101 13.96 -9.62 1.36
CA LEU A 101 14.00 -8.76 2.54
C LEU A 101 13.83 -7.27 2.20
N ARG A 102 14.68 -6.71 1.31
CA ARG A 102 14.57 -5.31 0.88
C ARG A 102 13.18 -4.98 0.34
N LYS A 103 12.64 -5.84 -0.54
CA LYS A 103 11.27 -5.67 -1.07
C LYS A 103 10.22 -5.65 0.05
N ALA A 104 10.26 -6.61 0.97
CA ALA A 104 9.30 -6.70 2.06
C ALA A 104 9.36 -5.49 3.02
N VAL A 105 10.57 -5.01 3.34
CA VAL A 105 10.76 -3.78 4.13
C VAL A 105 10.21 -2.55 3.38
N SER A 106 10.49 -2.43 2.08
CA SER A 106 9.96 -1.36 1.23
C SER A 106 8.44 -1.36 1.17
N ASP A 107 7.82 -2.52 0.95
CA ASP A 107 6.37 -2.66 0.93
C ASP A 107 5.73 -2.33 2.29
N VAL A 108 6.31 -2.77 3.40
CA VAL A 108 5.82 -2.41 4.75
C VAL A 108 5.98 -0.92 5.04
N TYR A 109 7.07 -0.28 4.62
CA TYR A 109 7.22 1.17 4.73
C TYR A 109 6.09 1.90 3.98
N ARG A 110 5.92 1.55 2.69
CA ARG A 110 4.89 2.12 1.81
C ARG A 110 3.47 1.93 2.34
N LEU A 111 3.13 0.71 2.78
CA LEU A 111 1.82 0.40 3.36
C LEU A 111 1.60 1.19 4.66
N SER A 112 2.61 1.26 5.55
CA SER A 112 2.47 1.97 6.83
C SER A 112 2.26 3.48 6.67
N ILE A 113 2.74 4.11 5.58
CA ILE A 113 2.50 5.55 5.31
C ILE A 113 1.22 5.83 4.51
N SER A 114 0.63 4.83 3.85
CA SER A 114 -0.49 5.02 2.93
C SER A 114 -1.83 4.49 3.44
N LEU A 115 -1.82 3.52 4.34
CA LEU A 115 -3.05 2.93 4.89
C LEU A 115 -3.85 3.93 5.74
N PRO A 116 -5.20 3.81 5.79
CA PRO A 116 -6.11 4.94 6.00
C PRO A 116 -5.92 5.78 7.28
N THR A 117 -5.32 5.22 8.32
CA THR A 117 -5.08 5.92 9.59
C THR A 117 -4.15 7.13 9.44
N LEU A 118 -2.99 6.99 8.77
CA LEU A 118 -2.01 8.07 8.71
C LEU A 118 -2.42 9.24 7.78
N PRO A 119 -3.00 9.01 6.59
CA PRO A 119 -3.53 10.10 5.76
C PRO A 119 -4.62 10.90 6.47
N LEU A 120 -5.53 10.24 7.19
CA LEU A 120 -6.58 10.88 7.98
C LEU A 120 -6.01 11.72 9.12
N GLU A 121 -5.12 11.17 9.95
CA GLU A 121 -4.46 11.91 11.04
C GLU A 121 -3.65 13.11 10.53
N SER A 122 -3.02 12.98 9.37
CA SER A 122 -2.25 14.06 8.73
C SER A 122 -3.17 15.17 8.24
N TYR A 123 -4.25 14.83 7.52
CA TYR A 123 -5.26 15.78 7.08
C TYR A 123 -5.90 16.53 8.25
N LEU A 124 -6.36 15.82 9.30
CA LEU A 124 -6.98 16.44 10.47
C LEU A 124 -6.03 17.44 11.16
N ARG A 125 -4.73 17.17 11.15
CA ARG A 125 -3.68 18.08 11.67
C ARG A 125 -3.51 19.31 10.78
N ASP A 126 -3.48 19.14 9.46
CA ASP A 126 -3.33 20.24 8.50
C ASP A 126 -4.52 21.20 8.52
N ILE A 127 -5.74 20.69 8.76
CA ILE A 127 -6.97 21.50 8.79
C ILE A 127 -7.35 22.03 10.18
N ALA A 128 -6.62 21.70 11.24
CA ALA A 128 -6.98 22.00 12.63
C ALA A 128 -7.13 23.51 12.93
N GLY A 129 -6.52 24.38 12.12
CA GLY A 129 -6.63 25.84 12.22
C GLY A 129 -7.64 26.48 11.25
N LEU A 130 -8.36 25.70 10.44
CA LEU A 130 -9.29 26.20 9.42
C LEU A 130 -10.73 26.18 9.91
N GLY A 131 -11.39 27.34 9.83
CA GLY A 131 -12.83 27.50 10.04
C GLY A 131 -13.68 26.92 8.90
N ASP A 132 -14.93 27.36 8.83
CA ASP A 132 -15.94 26.81 7.91
C ASP A 132 -16.49 27.86 6.92
N THR A 133 -15.71 28.90 6.61
CA THR A 133 -16.02 29.77 5.47
C THR A 133 -15.87 29.00 4.14
N GLU A 134 -16.52 29.46 3.08
CA GLU A 134 -16.44 28.81 1.76
C GLU A 134 -15.00 28.70 1.22
N ALA A 135 -14.15 29.69 1.50
CA ALA A 135 -12.74 29.66 1.14
C ALA A 135 -11.97 28.56 1.90
N GLU A 136 -12.22 28.43 3.21
CA GLU A 136 -11.61 27.40 4.05
C GLU A 136 -12.13 26.00 3.69
N ARG A 137 -13.40 25.85 3.32
CA ARG A 137 -13.98 24.60 2.82
C ARG A 137 -13.31 24.15 1.53
N ALA A 138 -13.12 25.05 0.57
CA ALA A 138 -12.38 24.76 -0.67
C ALA A 138 -10.92 24.38 -0.37
N GLN A 139 -10.28 25.03 0.61
CA GLN A 139 -8.94 24.68 1.07
C GLN A 139 -8.88 23.29 1.73
N LYS A 140 -9.83 22.94 2.61
CA LYS A 140 -9.96 21.61 3.23
C LYS A 140 -10.07 20.52 2.14
N VAL A 141 -10.95 20.70 1.15
CA VAL A 141 -11.09 19.75 0.01
C VAL A 141 -9.77 19.58 -0.75
N ARG A 142 -9.05 20.67 -1.04
CA ARG A 142 -7.76 20.60 -1.73
C ARG A 142 -6.71 19.82 -0.93
N ILE A 143 -6.54 20.15 0.36
CA ILE A 143 -5.59 19.45 1.24
C ILE A 143 -5.93 17.95 1.29
N GLY A 144 -7.21 17.62 1.41
CA GLY A 144 -7.67 16.23 1.43
C GLY A 144 -7.39 15.47 0.13
N GLN A 145 -7.61 16.10 -1.04
CA GLN A 145 -7.29 15.52 -2.35
C GLN A 145 -5.77 15.34 -2.55
N ASP A 146 -4.97 16.33 -2.15
CA ASP A 146 -3.50 16.25 -2.21
C ASP A 146 -3.00 15.10 -1.30
N ARG A 147 -3.53 14.95 -0.09
CA ARG A 147 -3.22 13.85 0.84
C ARG A 147 -3.63 12.47 0.32
N PHE A 148 -4.83 12.35 -0.26
CA PHE A 148 -5.28 11.12 -0.89
C PHE A 148 -4.37 10.72 -2.07
N ARG A 149 -3.95 11.69 -2.89
CA ARG A 149 -3.02 11.47 -3.99
C ARG A 149 -1.65 10.96 -3.51
N ASP A 150 -1.09 11.56 -2.47
CA ASP A 150 0.18 11.12 -1.87
C ASP A 150 0.08 9.70 -1.29
N ALA A 151 -1.03 9.36 -0.64
CA ALA A 151 -1.31 8.02 -0.15
C ALA A 151 -1.41 7.00 -1.30
N GLN A 152 -2.09 7.36 -2.40
CA GLN A 152 -2.25 6.49 -3.57
C GLN A 152 -0.95 6.26 -4.35
N LEU A 153 -0.13 7.30 -4.52
CA LEU A 153 1.25 7.16 -5.02
C LEU A 153 2.03 6.21 -4.12
N SER A 154 1.95 6.39 -2.81
CA SER A 154 2.66 5.56 -1.83
C SER A 154 2.18 4.11 -1.80
N TYR A 155 0.89 3.84 -1.99
CA TYR A 155 0.28 2.49 -1.94
C TYR A 155 0.50 1.69 -3.24
N TRP A 156 0.37 2.32 -4.40
CA TRP A 156 0.56 1.70 -5.71
C TRP A 156 2.02 1.81 -6.23
N ASN A 157 2.97 2.18 -5.37
CA ASN A 157 4.40 2.28 -5.68
C ASN A 157 4.71 3.23 -6.85
N SER A 158 4.00 4.36 -6.90
CA SER A 158 4.04 5.35 -7.99
C SER A 158 3.89 4.74 -9.38
N CYS A 159 3.09 3.67 -9.51
CA CYS A 159 2.90 2.92 -10.75
C CYS A 159 1.42 2.64 -11.00
N CYS A 160 0.95 2.85 -12.23
CA CYS A 160 -0.37 2.40 -12.65
C CYS A 160 -0.38 0.86 -12.72
N PRO A 161 -1.20 0.14 -11.91
CA PRO A 161 -1.19 -1.32 -11.87
C PRO A 161 -1.69 -1.97 -13.17
N LEU A 162 -2.37 -1.21 -14.03
CA LEU A 162 -2.91 -1.67 -15.32
C LEU A 162 -1.93 -1.47 -16.49
N THR A 163 -1.20 -0.36 -16.49
CA THR A 163 -0.40 0.06 -17.65
C THR A 163 1.10 0.08 -17.39
N GLY A 164 1.55 -0.07 -16.15
CA GLY A 164 2.97 0.01 -15.77
C GLY A 164 3.59 1.41 -15.89
N ILE A 165 2.77 2.46 -16.12
CA ILE A 165 3.21 3.86 -16.23
C ILE A 165 3.66 4.35 -14.85
N THR A 166 4.80 5.04 -14.78
CA THR A 166 5.39 5.51 -13.52
C THR A 166 5.58 7.04 -13.45
N GLU A 167 5.36 7.75 -14.55
CA GLU A 167 5.44 9.20 -14.66
C GLU A 167 4.30 9.87 -13.86
N PRO A 168 4.59 10.55 -12.72
CA PRO A 168 3.54 11.07 -11.84
C PRO A 168 2.56 12.05 -12.51
N GLU A 169 3.03 12.78 -13.52
CA GLU A 169 2.25 13.72 -14.34
C GLU A 169 1.15 13.01 -15.14
N LEU A 170 1.34 11.73 -15.49
CA LEU A 170 0.37 10.90 -16.20
C LEU A 170 -0.54 10.11 -15.24
N LEU A 171 -0.19 10.03 -13.95
CA LEU A 171 -0.93 9.26 -12.94
C LEU A 171 -1.97 10.10 -12.21
N ARG A 172 -3.12 9.49 -11.90
CA ARG A 172 -4.29 10.10 -11.24
C ARG A 172 -4.72 9.21 -10.09
N ALA A 173 -5.06 9.83 -8.96
CA ALA A 173 -5.61 9.14 -7.81
C ALA A 173 -7.14 9.14 -7.97
N SER A 174 -7.66 8.06 -8.55
CA SER A 174 -9.07 7.95 -8.94
C SER A 174 -9.88 7.36 -7.78
N HIS A 175 -10.93 8.05 -7.33
CA HIS A 175 -11.82 7.56 -6.28
C HIS A 175 -12.79 6.50 -6.81
N ILE A 176 -13.05 5.43 -6.06
CA ILE A 176 -14.08 4.42 -6.41
C ILE A 176 -15.48 4.96 -6.08
N ILE A 177 -15.64 5.50 -4.86
CA ILE A 177 -16.80 6.29 -4.44
C ILE A 177 -16.35 7.77 -4.50
N PRO A 178 -16.89 8.60 -5.40
CA PRO A 178 -16.43 9.98 -5.58
C PRO A 178 -16.42 10.79 -4.28
N TRP A 179 -15.46 11.71 -4.15
CA TRP A 179 -15.27 12.57 -2.97
C TRP A 179 -16.56 13.19 -2.41
N ALA A 180 -17.43 13.67 -3.31
CA ALA A 180 -18.71 14.31 -2.99
C ALA A 180 -19.84 13.33 -2.59
N LYS A 181 -19.63 12.02 -2.75
CA LYS A 181 -20.53 10.93 -2.35
C LYS A 181 -20.07 10.19 -1.09
N CYS A 182 -18.80 10.35 -0.71
CA CYS A 182 -18.25 9.77 0.52
C CYS A 182 -18.94 10.36 1.77
N GLU A 183 -19.27 9.51 2.74
CA GLU A 183 -19.98 9.86 3.97
C GLU A 183 -19.08 10.55 5.01
N SER A 184 -17.76 10.36 4.93
CA SER A 184 -16.80 10.89 5.90
C SER A 184 -15.43 11.21 5.30
N ASP A 185 -14.64 12.04 5.99
CA ASP A 185 -13.24 12.29 5.61
C ASP A 185 -12.36 11.04 5.76
N ALA A 186 -12.74 10.10 6.64
CA ALA A 186 -12.09 8.79 6.74
C ALA A 186 -12.25 7.99 5.44
N GLU A 187 -13.42 7.99 4.82
CA GLU A 187 -13.66 7.31 3.53
C GLU A 187 -13.03 8.03 2.34
N ARG A 188 -12.98 9.37 2.37
CA ARG A 188 -12.32 10.20 1.34
C ARG A 188 -10.81 9.98 1.28
N LEU A 189 -10.20 9.68 2.43
CA LEU A 189 -8.77 9.47 2.63
C LEU A 189 -8.41 7.98 2.77
N ASP A 190 -9.39 7.08 2.65
CA ASP A 190 -9.17 5.65 2.62
C ASP A 190 -8.52 5.25 1.28
N VAL A 191 -7.30 4.74 1.34
CA VAL A 191 -6.53 4.31 0.17
C VAL A 191 -7.23 3.20 -0.63
N HIS A 192 -8.05 2.37 0.04
CA HIS A 192 -8.87 1.34 -0.59
C HIS A 192 -10.14 1.90 -1.25
N ASN A 193 -10.42 3.20 -1.11
CA ASN A 193 -11.42 3.94 -1.89
C ASN A 193 -10.84 4.52 -3.20
N GLY A 194 -9.77 3.93 -3.76
CA GLY A 194 -9.28 4.37 -5.06
C GLY A 194 -8.29 3.46 -5.75
N PHE A 195 -7.94 3.85 -6.97
CA PHE A 195 -6.79 3.32 -7.70
C PHE A 195 -5.85 4.44 -8.17
N LEU A 196 -4.56 4.15 -8.27
CA LEU A 196 -3.61 5.02 -8.98
C LEU A 196 -3.63 4.64 -10.47
N LEU A 197 -4.39 5.36 -11.29
CA LEU A 197 -4.59 5.02 -12.70
C LEU A 197 -3.79 5.95 -13.62
N SER A 198 -3.53 5.52 -14.85
CA SER A 198 -3.09 6.44 -15.90
C SER A 198 -4.25 7.34 -16.32
N SER A 199 -3.95 8.54 -16.84
CA SER A 199 -4.97 9.58 -17.10
C SER A 199 -6.09 9.16 -18.06
N LEU A 200 -5.85 8.19 -18.97
CA LEU A 200 -6.90 7.64 -19.83
C LEU A 200 -7.81 6.65 -19.08
N TRP A 201 -7.23 5.81 -18.23
CA TRP A 201 -7.97 4.85 -17.40
C TRP A 201 -8.79 5.55 -16.32
N ASP A 202 -8.24 6.59 -15.69
CA ASP A 202 -8.93 7.48 -14.76
C ASP A 202 -10.18 8.11 -15.40
N ALA A 203 -10.02 8.78 -16.53
CA ALA A 203 -11.14 9.41 -17.24
C ALA A 203 -12.23 8.40 -17.66
N ALA A 204 -11.84 7.18 -18.04
CA ALA A 204 -12.80 6.12 -18.37
C ALA A 204 -13.52 5.54 -17.13
N PHE A 205 -12.83 5.48 -15.98
CA PHE A 205 -13.37 4.93 -14.74
C PHE A 205 -14.31 5.91 -14.01
N ASP A 206 -13.91 7.18 -13.90
CA ASP A 206 -14.72 8.25 -13.29
C ASP A 206 -16.00 8.54 -14.08
N SER A 207 -15.93 8.48 -15.43
CA SER A 207 -17.11 8.58 -16.29
C SER A 207 -18.00 7.32 -16.32
N GLY A 208 -17.61 6.24 -15.64
CA GLY A 208 -18.36 4.98 -15.61
C GLY A 208 -18.33 4.19 -16.93
N LEU A 209 -17.43 4.53 -17.86
CA LEU A 209 -17.22 3.78 -19.11
C LEU A 209 -16.44 2.47 -18.90
N VAL A 210 -15.64 2.38 -17.84
CA VAL A 210 -15.06 1.13 -17.34
C VAL A 210 -15.28 1.02 -15.83
N THR A 211 -15.19 -0.21 -15.33
CA THR A 211 -15.19 -0.56 -13.91
C THR A 211 -14.39 -1.87 -13.73
N PHE A 212 -14.35 -2.43 -12.53
CA PHE A 212 -13.70 -3.71 -12.27
C PHE A 212 -14.68 -4.69 -11.60
N SER A 213 -14.59 -5.95 -11.99
CA SER A 213 -15.26 -7.03 -11.29
C SER A 213 -14.64 -7.23 -9.90
N ASP A 214 -15.30 -8.03 -9.06
CA ASP A 214 -14.59 -8.71 -7.99
C ASP A 214 -13.67 -9.78 -8.65
N GLU A 215 -12.58 -10.19 -7.99
CA GLU A 215 -11.35 -10.73 -8.62
C GLU A 215 -10.57 -9.76 -9.53
N GLY A 216 -11.10 -8.59 -9.91
CA GLY A 216 -10.30 -7.47 -10.42
C GLY A 216 -10.14 -7.35 -11.93
N LEU A 217 -10.97 -8.05 -12.72
CA LEU A 217 -10.96 -7.93 -14.18
C LEU A 217 -11.62 -6.63 -14.63
N ALA A 218 -11.03 -5.96 -15.63
CA ALA A 218 -11.62 -4.78 -16.23
C ALA A 218 -12.93 -5.10 -16.99
N LEU A 219 -13.99 -4.36 -16.68
CA LEU A 219 -15.30 -4.45 -17.32
C LEU A 219 -15.58 -3.16 -18.10
N ALA A 220 -16.02 -3.28 -19.35
CA ALA A 220 -16.22 -2.15 -20.25
C ALA A 220 -17.70 -1.94 -20.60
N SER A 221 -18.15 -0.69 -20.53
CA SER A 221 -19.51 -0.29 -20.93
C SER A 221 -19.81 -0.67 -22.39
N PRO A 222 -21.05 -1.09 -22.71
CA PRO A 222 -21.51 -1.23 -24.10
C PRO A 222 -21.35 0.06 -24.93
N ALA A 223 -21.40 1.24 -24.30
CA ALA A 223 -21.23 2.54 -24.95
C ALA A 223 -19.77 2.87 -25.34
N LEU A 224 -18.78 2.13 -24.80
CA LEU A 224 -17.36 2.38 -25.07
C LEU A 224 -16.97 1.90 -26.47
N SER A 225 -16.54 2.83 -27.32
CA SER A 225 -16.18 2.57 -28.73
C SER A 225 -15.00 1.60 -28.89
N ALA A 226 -14.91 0.96 -30.06
CA ALA A 226 -13.80 0.08 -30.40
C ALA A 226 -12.42 0.78 -30.30
N SER A 227 -12.31 2.03 -30.77
CA SER A 227 -11.06 2.80 -30.69
C SER A 227 -10.66 3.14 -29.25
N ALA A 228 -11.64 3.40 -28.37
CA ALA A 228 -11.36 3.63 -26.95
C ALA A 228 -10.98 2.33 -26.23
N ARG A 229 -11.59 1.19 -26.60
CA ARG A 229 -11.22 -0.15 -26.10
C ARG A 229 -9.79 -0.52 -26.46
N GLU A 230 -9.38 -0.28 -27.71
CA GLU A 230 -8.02 -0.46 -28.19
C GLU A 230 -7.02 0.46 -27.43
N ALA A 231 -7.35 1.74 -27.27
CA ALA A 231 -6.50 2.71 -26.58
C ALA A 231 -6.31 2.43 -25.08
N LEU A 232 -7.35 1.91 -24.40
CA LEU A 232 -7.25 1.39 -23.02
C LEU A 232 -6.51 0.04 -22.96
N GLY A 233 -6.37 -0.64 -24.09
CA GLY A 233 -5.76 -1.97 -24.19
C GLY A 233 -6.60 -3.05 -23.52
N LEU A 234 -7.93 -2.93 -23.57
CA LEU A 234 -8.88 -3.82 -22.86
C LEU A 234 -8.83 -5.29 -23.31
N ASP A 235 -8.22 -5.58 -24.45
CA ASP A 235 -7.98 -6.96 -24.93
C ASP A 235 -6.80 -7.65 -24.21
N ARG A 236 -6.11 -6.94 -23.30
CA ARG A 236 -5.10 -7.51 -22.40
C ARG A 236 -5.78 -7.91 -21.09
N GLU A 237 -5.28 -8.97 -20.46
CA GLU A 237 -5.72 -9.38 -19.11
C GLU A 237 -5.26 -8.37 -18.05
N HIS A 238 -6.07 -7.33 -17.86
CA HIS A 238 -5.96 -6.35 -16.79
C HIS A 238 -6.56 -6.93 -15.52
N LEU A 239 -5.70 -7.37 -14.60
CA LEU A 239 -6.08 -7.93 -13.31
C LEU A 239 -5.58 -7.05 -12.16
N LEU A 240 -6.49 -6.35 -11.48
CA LEU A 240 -6.17 -5.62 -10.26
C LEU A 240 -6.10 -6.56 -9.06
N THR A 241 -5.05 -6.43 -8.26
CA THR A 241 -5.02 -7.05 -6.92
C THR A 241 -5.93 -6.27 -5.97
N LEU A 242 -7.08 -6.85 -5.62
CA LEU A 242 -8.11 -6.21 -4.79
C LEU A 242 -8.18 -6.78 -3.38
N HIS A 243 -7.89 -5.94 -2.37
CA HIS A 243 -8.33 -6.14 -0.98
C HIS A 243 -9.86 -6.04 -0.88
N ASP A 244 -10.48 -6.67 0.13
CA ASP A 244 -11.94 -6.71 0.31
C ASP A 244 -12.58 -5.31 0.41
N ASP A 245 -11.86 -4.37 1.03
CA ASP A 245 -12.24 -2.96 1.16
C ASP A 245 -12.36 -2.23 -0.20
N HIS A 246 -11.69 -2.70 -1.25
CA HIS A 246 -11.91 -2.21 -2.62
C HIS A 246 -13.18 -2.84 -3.23
N ARG A 247 -13.43 -4.13 -2.96
CA ARG A 247 -14.55 -4.89 -3.56
C ARG A 247 -15.90 -4.34 -3.12
N ALA A 248 -16.04 -4.04 -1.82
CA ALA A 248 -17.22 -3.39 -1.28
C ALA A 248 -17.53 -2.05 -1.98
N ARG A 249 -16.50 -1.27 -2.30
CA ARG A 249 -16.62 0.02 -3.00
C ARG A 249 -16.83 -0.13 -4.49
N LEU A 250 -16.21 -1.11 -5.14
CA LEU A 250 -16.46 -1.44 -6.53
C LEU A 250 -17.90 -1.91 -6.74
N ALA A 251 -18.49 -2.63 -5.80
CA ALA A 251 -19.92 -2.94 -5.83
C ALA A 251 -20.78 -1.67 -5.83
N TRP A 252 -20.39 -0.63 -5.08
CA TRP A 252 -21.04 0.69 -5.16
C TRP A 252 -20.84 1.34 -6.53
N HIS A 253 -19.60 1.38 -7.07
CA HIS A 253 -19.30 1.98 -8.38
C HIS A 253 -20.11 1.32 -9.51
N ARG A 254 -20.12 -0.02 -9.54
CA ARG A 254 -20.90 -0.84 -10.48
C ARG A 254 -22.41 -0.59 -10.40
N GLY A 255 -22.93 -0.24 -9.21
CA GLY A 255 -24.35 0.03 -8.98
C GLY A 255 -24.79 1.49 -9.18
N ASN A 256 -23.85 2.45 -9.18
CA ASN A 256 -24.18 3.89 -9.14
C ASN A 256 -23.58 4.73 -10.28
N LEU A 257 -22.45 4.29 -10.87
CA LEU A 257 -21.73 5.04 -11.92
C LEU A 257 -21.55 4.26 -13.21
N PHE A 258 -21.33 2.95 -13.14
CA PHE A 258 -21.01 2.15 -14.33
C PHE A 258 -22.17 2.12 -15.33
N GLN A 259 -21.86 2.46 -16.58
CA GLN A 259 -22.80 2.51 -17.70
C GLN A 259 -23.03 1.10 -18.26
N SER A 260 -23.88 0.32 -17.58
CA SER A 260 -24.13 -1.11 -17.87
C SER A 260 -25.11 -1.40 -19.00
N SER A 261 -25.66 -0.38 -19.68
CA SER A 261 -26.70 -0.50 -20.72
C SER A 261 -26.60 0.64 -21.74
#